data_AF-A0A654U6U0-F1
#
_entry.id   AF-A0A654U6U0-F1
#
_cell.length_a   1.000
_cell.length_b   1.000
_cell.length_c   1.000
_cell.angle_alpha   90.00
_cell.angle_beta   90.00
_cell.angle_gamma   90.00
#
_symmetry.space_group_name_H-M   'P 1'
#
loop_
_entity.id
_entity.type
_entity.pdbx_description
1 polymer ?
#
loop_
_entity_poly.entity_id
_entity_poly.type
_entity_poly.pdbx_seq_one_letter_code
_entity_poly.pdbx_strand_id
1 'polypeptide(L)'
;MPDGTLEASTLGEIRVAGVRGREDSFYDFATKYLDDAAELDVPAKVDDQVAEAIRQLAIRAFAAIDCRGLARVDFFLTDDGPVINEINTMPGFTTISMYPRMWAASGVDYPTLLATMIETALARGVGLH
;
A
#
# COMPACT_ATOMS: atom_id res chain seq x y z
N MET A 1 1.67 -14.05 4.18
CA MET A 1 1.40 -15.32 3.47
C MET A 1 1.04 -16.41 4.47
N PRO A 2 0.40 -17.52 4.06
CA PRO A 2 -0.04 -18.57 4.98
C PRO A 2 1.09 -19.25 5.75
N ASP A 3 2.30 -19.25 5.21
CA ASP A 3 3.53 -19.75 5.85
C ASP A 3 4.19 -18.74 6.81
N GLY A 4 3.57 -17.56 7.02
CA GLY A 4 4.09 -16.49 7.86
C GLY A 4 5.06 -15.54 7.16
N THR A 5 5.44 -15.80 5.90
CA THR A 5 6.27 -14.85 5.14
C THR A 5 5.50 -13.57 4.83
N LEU A 6 6.22 -12.44 4.81
CA LEU A 6 5.65 -11.15 4.43
C LEU A 6 6.05 -10.84 2.99
N GLU A 7 5.08 -10.42 2.19
CA GLU A 7 5.26 -10.10 0.77
C GLU A 7 4.81 -8.67 0.51
N ALA A 8 5.56 -7.96 -0.33
CA ALA A 8 5.26 -6.58 -0.73
C ALA A 8 4.91 -6.55 -2.21
N SER A 9 3.78 -5.90 -2.53
CA SER A 9 3.37 -5.63 -3.91
C SER A 9 4.37 -4.72 -4.64
N THR A 10 4.18 -4.55 -5.94
CA THR A 10 4.69 -3.39 -6.65
C THR A 10 4.19 -2.10 -6.01
N LEU A 11 4.91 -1.00 -6.26
CA LEU A 11 4.51 0.32 -5.80
C LEU A 11 3.35 0.87 -6.62
N GLY A 12 2.48 1.64 -5.98
CA GLY A 12 1.49 2.50 -6.61
C GLY A 12 1.76 3.95 -6.26
N GLU A 13 1.69 4.84 -7.24
CA GLU A 13 1.87 6.28 -7.07
C GLU A 13 0.52 6.99 -7.21
N ILE A 14 0.26 7.94 -6.32
CA ILE A 14 -0.88 8.84 -6.40
C ILE A 14 -0.38 10.27 -6.63
N ARG A 15 -0.89 10.90 -7.68
CA ARG A 15 -0.67 12.33 -7.94
C ARG A 15 -2.01 13.03 -7.92
N VAL A 16 -2.13 14.07 -7.11
CA VAL A 16 -3.30 14.94 -7.14
C VAL A 16 -2.92 16.17 -7.97
N ALA A 17 -3.63 16.40 -9.07
CA ALA A 17 -3.39 17.56 -9.92
C ALA A 17 -3.66 18.85 -9.12
N GLY A 18 -2.60 19.59 -8.78
CA GLY A 18 -2.72 20.83 -8.01
C GLY A 18 -1.46 21.25 -7.24
N VAL A 19 -0.48 20.36 -7.03
CA VAL A 19 0.69 20.64 -6.17
C VAL A 19 2.01 20.31 -6.86
N ARG A 20 2.29 20.94 -8.00
CA ARG A 20 3.67 21.34 -8.29
C ARG A 20 3.84 22.76 -7.73
N GLY A 21 4.32 22.87 -6.49
CA GLY A 21 4.80 24.13 -5.92
C GLY A 21 3.80 25.03 -5.17
N ARG A 22 2.93 24.49 -4.30
CA ARG A 22 2.20 25.31 -3.31
C ARG A 22 2.35 24.79 -1.89
N GLU A 23 2.68 25.69 -0.97
CA GLU A 23 2.91 25.46 0.47
C GLU A 23 1.64 25.39 1.33
N ASP A 24 0.46 25.20 0.74
CA ASP A 24 -0.79 25.31 1.49
C ASP A 24 -1.39 23.92 1.76
N SER A 25 -0.97 23.36 2.89
CA SER A 25 -1.59 22.25 3.59
C SER A 25 -3.07 22.51 3.89
N PHE A 26 -3.99 21.65 3.42
CA PHE A 26 -5.13 21.13 4.20
C PHE A 26 -5.98 20.17 3.35
N TYR A 27 -6.09 18.91 3.78
CA TYR A 27 -6.84 17.84 3.11
C TYR A 27 -8.31 17.85 3.56
N ASP A 28 -9.26 17.89 2.63
CA ASP A 28 -10.66 17.57 2.92
C ASP A 28 -11.06 16.17 2.44
N PHE A 29 -12.05 15.58 3.11
CA PHE A 29 -12.58 14.25 2.84
C PHE A 29 -13.32 14.16 1.49
N ALA A 30 -13.82 15.29 0.99
CA ALA A 30 -14.62 15.37 -0.24
C ALA A 30 -13.75 15.17 -1.49
N THR A 31 -12.54 15.72 -1.50
CA THR A 31 -11.58 15.61 -2.62
C THR A 31 -11.17 14.15 -2.89
N LYS A 32 -11.19 13.27 -1.87
CA LYS A 32 -10.85 11.83 -2.02
C LYS A 32 -11.89 11.01 -2.79
N TYR A 33 -13.13 11.48 -2.87
CA TYR A 33 -14.25 10.66 -3.40
C TYR A 33 -15.05 11.34 -4.51
N LEU A 34 -14.90 12.64 -4.72
CA LEU A 34 -15.77 13.41 -5.62
C LEU A 34 -15.09 14.00 -6.86
N ASP A 35 -13.77 13.92 -6.99
CA ASP A 35 -13.10 14.55 -8.11
C ASP A 35 -12.13 13.62 -8.83
N ASP A 36 -12.22 13.62 -10.16
CA ASP A 36 -11.34 12.96 -11.14
C ASP A 36 -9.89 13.55 -11.11
N ALA A 37 -9.48 14.15 -10.00
CA ALA A 37 -8.24 14.91 -9.84
C ALA A 37 -7.05 14.06 -9.36
N ALA A 38 -7.27 12.81 -8.97
CA ALA A 38 -6.22 11.90 -8.52
C ALA A 38 -5.84 10.91 -9.64
N GLU A 39 -4.64 11.10 -10.21
CA GLU A 39 -4.03 10.14 -11.12
C GLU A 39 -3.32 9.04 -10.33
N LEU A 40 -3.57 7.79 -10.72
CA LEU A 40 -2.98 6.62 -10.09
C LEU A 40 -2.12 5.83 -11.09
N ASP A 41 -0.81 5.79 -10.87
CA ASP A 41 0.11 4.94 -11.62
C ASP A 41 0.34 3.64 -10.84
N VAL A 42 -0.04 2.51 -11.45
CA VAL A 42 0.18 1.18 -10.90
C VAL A 42 0.60 0.23 -12.04
N PRO A 43 1.87 -0.21 -12.09
CA PRO A 43 2.95 0.11 -11.15
C PRO A 43 3.44 1.57 -11.25
N ALA A 44 3.97 2.11 -10.15
CA ALA A 44 4.65 3.40 -10.11
C ALA A 44 5.92 3.38 -10.98
N LYS A 45 6.25 4.51 -11.60
CA LYS A 45 7.42 4.65 -12.47
C LYS A 45 8.62 5.18 -11.68
N VAL A 46 9.25 4.31 -10.91
CA VAL A 46 10.37 4.61 -10.02
C VAL A 46 11.56 3.70 -10.36
N ASP A 47 12.78 4.14 -10.07
CA ASP A 47 13.98 3.31 -10.22
C ASP A 47 13.88 2.01 -9.41
N ASP A 48 14.35 0.90 -9.98
CA ASP A 48 14.24 -0.43 -9.38
C ASP A 48 14.89 -0.52 -8.00
N GLN A 49 16.03 0.17 -7.77
CA GLN A 49 16.72 0.16 -6.48
C GLN A 49 15.91 0.89 -5.42
N VAL A 50 15.29 2.02 -5.79
CA VAL A 50 14.43 2.79 -4.90
C VAL A 50 13.14 2.01 -4.61
N ALA A 51 12.55 1.38 -5.64
CA ALA A 51 11.36 0.57 -5.49
C ALA A 51 11.59 -0.60 -4.52
N GLU A 52 12.72 -1.30 -4.67
CA GLU A 52 13.09 -2.39 -3.78
C GLU A 52 13.31 -1.90 -2.34
N ALA A 53 14.02 -0.78 -2.16
CA ALA A 53 14.22 -0.21 -0.83
C ALA A 53 12.89 0.15 -0.13
N ILE A 54 11.94 0.73 -0.86
CA ILE A 54 10.60 1.07 -0.33
C ILE A 54 9.82 -0.20 0.03
N ARG A 55 9.85 -1.24 -0.81
CA ARG A 55 9.20 -2.54 -0.52
C ARG A 55 9.76 -3.16 0.76
N GLN A 56 11.08 -3.17 0.93
CA GLN A 56 11.72 -3.67 2.16
C GLN A 56 11.35 -2.84 3.39
N LEU A 57 11.25 -1.51 3.25
CA LEU A 57 10.77 -0.64 4.33
C LEU A 57 9.32 -0.92 4.70
N ALA A 58 8.45 -1.20 3.73
CA ALA A 58 7.04 -1.53 3.98
C ALA A 58 6.91 -2.82 4.80
N ILE A 59 7.72 -3.84 4.49
CA ILE A 59 7.77 -5.11 5.24
C ILE A 59 8.22 -4.87 6.68
N ARG A 60 9.27 -4.06 6.88
CA ARG A 60 9.76 -3.70 8.21
C ARG A 60 8.73 -2.89 8.99
N ALA A 61 8.03 -1.97 8.35
CA ALA A 61 6.97 -1.15 8.94
C ALA A 61 5.79 -2.01 9.42
N PHE A 62 5.37 -2.97 8.60
CA PHE A 62 4.35 -3.95 8.95
C PHE A 62 4.72 -4.74 10.22
N ALA A 63 5.95 -5.26 10.27
CA ALA A 63 6.44 -6.01 11.43
C ALA A 63 6.61 -5.13 12.68
N ALA A 64 7.00 -3.86 12.53
CA ALA A 64 7.26 -2.94 13.64
C ALA A 64 6.03 -2.67 14.53
N ILE A 65 4.82 -2.82 13.99
CA ILE A 65 3.57 -2.61 14.72
C ILE A 65 2.84 -3.92 15.07
N ASP A 66 3.51 -5.06 14.93
CA ASP A 66 2.88 -6.40 15.03
C ASP A 66 1.62 -6.54 14.15
N CYS A 67 1.68 -5.96 12.93
CA CYS A 67 0.55 -6.01 12.01
C CYS A 67 0.28 -7.45 11.56
N ARG A 68 -0.96 -7.73 11.16
CA ARG A 68 -1.38 -9.07 10.74
C ARG A 68 -2.27 -9.01 9.51
N GLY A 69 -2.14 -10.00 8.64
CA GLY A 69 -2.93 -10.11 7.41
C GLY A 69 -2.45 -9.15 6.33
N LEU A 70 -2.71 -7.85 6.50
CA LEU A 70 -2.42 -6.85 5.48
C LEU A 70 -2.19 -5.44 6.05
N ALA A 71 -1.50 -4.61 5.29
CA ALA A 71 -1.48 -3.17 5.48
C ALA A 71 -1.18 -2.48 4.14
N ARG A 72 -1.68 -1.24 3.98
CA ARG A 72 -1.12 -0.30 3.00
C ARG A 72 -0.16 0.62 3.74
N VAL A 73 1.07 0.73 3.26
CA VAL A 73 2.08 1.64 3.83
C VAL A 73 2.27 2.79 2.86
N ASP A 74 2.01 4.01 3.33
CA ASP A 74 2.07 5.21 2.52
C ASP A 74 3.43 5.90 2.73
N PHE A 75 4.10 6.19 1.63
CA PHE A 75 5.43 6.81 1.62
C PHE A 75 5.38 8.16 0.92
N PHE A 76 6.20 9.09 1.40
CA PHE A 76 6.71 10.19 0.60
C PHE A 76 8.14 9.86 0.17
N LEU A 77 8.45 10.03 -1.12
CA LEU A 77 9.83 10.00 -1.61
C LEU A 77 10.36 11.44 -1.59
N THR A 78 11.22 11.75 -0.64
CA THR A 78 11.81 13.09 -0.44
C THR A 78 13.23 13.15 -1.01
N ASP A 79 13.83 14.34 -1.03
CA ASP A 79 15.23 14.53 -1.45
C ASP A 79 16.23 13.74 -0.58
N ASP A 80 15.88 13.49 0.69
CA ASP A 80 16.68 12.70 1.64
C ASP A 80 16.32 11.20 1.63
N GLY A 81 15.37 10.79 0.78
CA GLY A 81 14.91 9.41 0.64
C GLY A 81 13.48 9.15 1.13
N PRO A 82 13.06 7.87 1.24
CA PRO A 82 11.70 7.49 1.56
C PRO A 82 11.35 7.72 3.05
N VAL A 83 10.22 8.39 3.29
CA VAL A 83 9.65 8.63 4.62
C VAL A 83 8.29 7.96 4.71
N ILE A 84 8.08 7.13 5.75
CA ILE A 84 6.77 6.52 6.03
C ILE A 84 5.87 7.60 6.63
N ASN A 85 4.71 7.82 5.99
CA ASN A 85 3.69 8.75 6.48
C ASN A 85 2.59 8.03 7.27
N GLU A 86 2.09 6.90 6.76
CA GLU A 86 0.98 6.16 7.35
C GLU A 86 1.18 4.64 7.19
N ILE A 87 0.75 3.87 8.19
CA ILE A 87 0.50 2.42 8.04
C ILE A 87 -1.00 2.22 8.25
N ASN A 88 -1.72 1.89 7.19
CA ASN A 88 -3.16 1.67 7.20
C ASN A 88 -3.48 0.17 7.25
N THR A 89 -4.03 -0.30 8.37
CA THR A 89 -4.34 -1.72 8.61
C THR A 89 -5.72 -2.14 8.09
N MET A 90 -6.46 -1.23 7.45
CA MET A 90 -7.80 -1.47 6.87
C MET A 90 -7.96 -0.70 5.54
N PRO A 91 -7.17 -1.05 4.50
CA PRO A 91 -7.26 -0.37 3.22
C PRO A 91 -8.61 -0.61 2.54
N GLY A 92 -8.95 0.24 1.56
CA GLY A 92 -10.12 0.02 0.72
C GLY A 92 -10.06 -1.32 -0.03
N PHE A 93 -11.21 -1.99 -0.13
CA PHE A 93 -11.35 -3.35 -0.70
C PHE A 93 -12.33 -3.43 -1.88
N THR A 94 -12.58 -2.32 -2.57
CA THR A 94 -13.23 -2.43 -3.89
C THR A 94 -12.20 -2.83 -4.94
N THR A 95 -12.62 -3.38 -6.08
CA THR A 95 -11.70 -3.76 -7.17
C THR A 95 -10.91 -2.59 -7.75
N ILE A 96 -11.38 -1.36 -7.56
CA ILE A 96 -10.69 -0.12 -7.97
C ILE A 96 -9.82 0.49 -6.86
N SER A 97 -9.87 -0.06 -5.64
CA SER A 97 -9.06 0.43 -4.52
C SER A 97 -7.57 0.16 -4.77
N MET A 98 -6.71 1.03 -4.23
CA MET A 98 -5.26 0.97 -4.45
C MET A 98 -4.65 -0.38 -4.06
N TYR A 99 -5.03 -0.93 -2.90
CA TYR A 99 -4.46 -2.18 -2.40
C TYR A 99 -4.70 -3.37 -3.34
N PRO A 100 -5.96 -3.69 -3.75
CA PRO A 100 -6.21 -4.69 -4.80
C PRO A 100 -5.50 -4.41 -6.13
N ARG A 101 -5.44 -3.14 -6.57
CA ARG A 101 -4.78 -2.78 -7.85
C ARG A 101 -3.27 -3.04 -7.82
N MET A 102 -2.58 -2.72 -6.73
CA MET A 102 -1.15 -2.99 -6.58
C MET A 102 -0.86 -4.49 -6.62
N TRP A 103 -1.65 -5.31 -5.93
CA TRP A 103 -1.51 -6.77 -5.98
C TRP A 103 -1.79 -7.34 -7.36
N ALA A 104 -2.84 -6.86 -8.05
CA ALA A 104 -3.13 -7.27 -9.42
C ALA A 104 -1.97 -6.96 -10.38
N ALA A 105 -1.38 -5.76 -10.27
CA ALA A 105 -0.19 -5.38 -11.03
C ALA A 105 1.07 -6.18 -10.63
N SER A 106 1.06 -6.82 -9.45
CA SER A 106 2.09 -7.74 -8.98
C SER A 106 1.84 -9.20 -9.40
N GLY A 107 0.80 -9.45 -10.20
CA GLY A 107 0.44 -10.80 -10.66
C GLY A 107 -0.48 -11.58 -9.72
N VAL A 108 -1.05 -10.95 -8.69
CA VAL A 108 -2.00 -11.59 -7.77
C VAL A 108 -3.38 -10.99 -8.00
N ASP A 109 -4.26 -11.76 -8.67
CA ASP A 109 -5.63 -11.32 -8.93
C ASP A 109 -6.48 -11.20 -7.66
N TYR A 110 -7.61 -10.52 -7.76
CA TYR A 110 -8.45 -10.21 -6.60
C TYR A 110 -9.02 -11.45 -5.88
N PRO A 111 -9.52 -12.49 -6.58
CA PRO A 111 -9.90 -13.74 -5.93
C PRO A 111 -8.76 -14.42 -5.18
N THR A 112 -7.57 -14.50 -5.79
CA THR A 112 -6.38 -15.09 -5.17
C THR A 112 -5.99 -14.30 -3.92
N LEU A 113 -5.98 -12.97 -4.00
CA LEU A 113 -5.68 -12.10 -2.87
C LEU A 113 -6.61 -12.36 -1.67
N LEU A 114 -7.92 -12.44 -1.92
CA LEU A 114 -8.92 -12.72 -0.87
C LEU A 114 -8.73 -14.12 -0.27
N ALA A 115 -8.51 -15.13 -1.12
CA ALA A 115 -8.26 -16.50 -0.68
C ALA A 115 -7.01 -16.57 0.21
N THR A 116 -5.90 -15.98 -0.23
CA THR A 116 -4.63 -15.95 0.53
C THR A 116 -4.80 -15.29 1.90
N MET A 117 -5.61 -14.23 2.02
CA MET A 117 -5.88 -13.58 3.31
C MET A 117 -6.65 -14.51 4.27
N ILE A 118 -7.68 -15.18 3.76
CA ILE A 118 -8.46 -16.15 4.53
C ILE A 118 -7.57 -17.31 4.96
N GLU A 119 -6.79 -17.88 4.05
CA GLU A 119 -5.84 -18.96 4.32
C GLU A 119 -4.80 -18.55 5.36
N THR A 120 -4.26 -17.32 5.27
CA THR A 120 -3.30 -16.79 6.25
C THR A 120 -3.92 -16.67 7.64
N ALA A 121 -5.16 -16.20 7.73
CA ALA A 121 -5.87 -16.10 9.01
C ALA A 121 -6.16 -17.47 9.62
N LEU A 122 -6.54 -18.45 8.80
CA LEU A 122 -6.80 -19.84 9.21
C LEU A 122 -5.52 -20.54 9.67
N ALA A 123 -4.41 -20.39 8.93
CA ALA A 123 -3.13 -21.02 9.24
C ALA A 123 -2.54 -20.53 10.56
N ARG A 124 -2.69 -19.23 10.86
CA ARG A 124 -2.28 -18.67 12.15
C ARG A 124 -3.14 -19.21 13.29
N GLY A 125 -4.46 -19.24 13.11
CA GLY A 125 -5.42 -19.60 14.16
C GLY A 125 -5.76 -18.46 15.11
N VAL A 126 -6.35 -18.82 16.25
CA VAL A 126 -6.73 -17.92 17.35
C VAL A 126 -5.85 -18.20 18.57
N GLY A 127 -5.49 -17.15 19.32
CA GLY A 127 -4.62 -17.25 20.49
C GLY A 127 -3.46 -16.25 20.46
N LEU A 128 -2.47 -16.47 21.32
CA LEU A 128 -1.24 -15.67 21.33
C LEU A 128 -0.38 -16.05 20.11
N HIS A 129 0.01 -15.03 19.35
CA HIS A 129 0.91 -15.05 18.21
C HIS A 129 1.77 -13.81 18.27
#